data_AF-A0A353H9Z6-F1
#
_entry.id   AF-A0A353H9Z6-F1
#
_cell.length_a   1.000
_cell.length_b   1.000
_cell.length_c   1.000
_cell.angle_alpha   90.00
_cell.angle_beta   90.00
_cell.angle_gamma   90.00
#
_symmetry.space_group_name_H-M   'P 1'
#
loop_
_entity.id
_entity.type
_entity.pdbx_description
1 polymer ?
#
loop_
_entity_poly.entity_id
_entity_poly.type
_entity_poly.pdbx_seq_one_letter_code
_entity_poly.pdbx_strand_id
1 'polypeptide(L)' 'MKSSGFIEVDLFSKDVNSLDNPEALRFKKLLEEVAKEYECRLISLDIDEGTAIFSFDNDELTAEILRVLKNDSET' A
#
# COMPACT_ATOMS: atom_id res chain seq x y z
N MET A 1 -3.22 19.64 -10.17
CA MET A 1 -2.62 18.51 -9.44
C MET A 1 -3.58 17.35 -9.54
N LYS A 2 -3.15 16.18 -10.02
CA LYS A 2 -3.95 14.96 -9.88
C LYS A 2 -3.98 14.61 -8.39
N SER A 3 -5.17 14.44 -7.83
CA SER A 3 -5.34 13.99 -6.46
C SER A 3 -5.14 12.48 -6.46
N SER A 4 -3.95 12.00 -6.11
CA SER A 4 -3.70 10.57 -5.92
C SER A 4 -4.52 10.08 -4.72
N GLY A 5 -5.27 8.99 -4.87
CA GLY A 5 -5.95 8.35 -3.74
C GLY A 5 -4.93 7.69 -2.80
N PHE A 6 -5.13 7.83 -1.49
CA PHE A 6 -4.39 7.07 -0.49
C PHE A 6 -5.17 5.81 -0.12
N ILE A 7 -4.44 4.72 0.06
CA ILE A 7 -4.94 3.44 0.54
C ILE A 7 -4.36 3.25 1.95
N GLU A 8 -5.24 2.99 2.91
CA GLU A 8 -4.91 2.74 4.31
C GLU A 8 -5.31 1.30 4.65
N VAL A 9 -4.36 0.49 5.12
CA VAL A 9 -4.58 -0.92 5.44
C VAL A 9 -3.93 -1.25 6.78
N ASP A 10 -4.73 -1.71 7.73
CA ASP A 10 -4.23 -2.31 8.97
C ASP A 10 -3.63 -3.69 8.65
N LEU A 11 -2.30 -3.77 8.65
CA LEU A 11 -1.57 -4.92 8.12
C LEU A 11 -0.56 -5.50 9.12
N PHE A 12 0.05 -4.67 9.95
CA PHE A 12 1.13 -5.06 10.85
C PHE A 12 0.71 -5.00 12.32
N SER A 13 1.57 -5.52 13.21
CA SER A 13 1.42 -5.20 14.64
C SER A 13 1.55 -3.70 14.87
N LYS A 14 0.85 -3.18 15.87
CA LYS A 14 0.90 -1.76 16.27
C LYS A 14 2.30 -1.27 16.65
N ASP A 15 3.20 -2.19 17.02
CA ASP A 15 4.60 -1.88 17.32
C ASP A 15 5.42 -1.54 16.05
N VAL A 16 4.89 -1.81 14.86
CA VAL A 16 5.51 -1.48 13.58
C VAL A 16 5.09 -0.07 13.18
N ASN A 17 5.95 0.91 13.45
CA ASN A 17 5.66 2.32 13.22
C ASN A 17 6.67 3.03 12.29
N SER A 18 7.38 2.27 11.46
CA SER A 18 8.32 2.84 10.48
C SER A 18 8.70 1.84 9.39
N LEU A 19 9.23 2.39 8.30
CA LEU A 19 9.83 1.63 7.20
C LEU A 19 11.17 0.97 7.55
N ASP A 20 11.73 1.19 8.73
CA ASP A 20 12.97 0.50 9.15
C ASP A 20 12.69 -0.93 9.64
N ASN A 21 11.42 -1.25 9.93
CA ASN A 21 11.04 -2.59 10.31
C ASN A 21 11.22 -3.56 9.12
N PRO A 22 11.86 -4.73 9.31
CA PRO A 22 12.04 -5.72 8.25
C PRO A 22 10.74 -6.13 7.55
N GLU A 23 9.61 -6.12 8.26
CA GLU A 23 8.29 -6.45 7.72
C GLU A 23 7.77 -5.34 6.78
N ALA A 24 7.85 -4.09 7.22
CA ALA A 24 7.52 -2.93 6.40
C ALA A 24 8.41 -2.83 5.15
N LEU A 25 9.71 -3.16 5.26
CA LEU A 25 10.62 -3.22 4.11
C LEU A 25 10.22 -4.29 3.09
N ARG A 26 9.77 -5.46 3.55
CA ARG A 26 9.29 -6.51 2.64
C ARG A 26 8.02 -6.06 1.92
N PHE A 27 7.10 -5.42 2.64
CA PHE A 27 5.89 -4.89 2.04
C PHE A 27 6.16 -3.77 1.03
N LYS A 28 7.09 -2.86 1.33
CA LYS A 28 7.54 -1.84 0.38
C LYS A 28 8.01 -2.46 -0.93
N LYS A 29 8.86 -3.50 -0.87
CA LYS A 29 9.35 -4.19 -2.07
C LYS A 29 8.21 -4.83 -2.87
N LEU A 30 7.23 -5.41 -2.19
CA LEU A 30 6.04 -5.96 -2.84
C LEU A 30 5.26 -4.87 -3.60
N LEU A 31 5.03 -3.71 -2.98
CA LEU A 31 4.36 -2.59 -3.64
C LEU A 31 5.16 -2.04 -4.83
N GLU A 32 6.49 -2.02 -4.74
CA GLU A 32 7.38 -1.63 -5.84
C GLU A 32 7.34 -2.64 -7.01
N GLU A 33 7.25 -3.94 -6.71
CA GLU A 33 7.08 -5.00 -7.71
C GLU A 33 5.73 -4.88 -8.43
N VAL A 34 4.65 -4.70 -7.68
CA VAL A 34 3.31 -4.44 -8.24
C VAL A 34 3.31 -3.16 -9.08
N ALA A 35 3.94 -2.08 -8.60
CA ALA A 35 4.04 -0.85 -9.38
C ALA A 35 4.67 -1.09 -10.75
N LYS A 36 5.74 -1.89 -10.79
CA LYS A 36 6.45 -2.23 -12.02
C LYS A 36 5.61 -3.07 -12.97
N GLU A 37 4.85 -4.04 -12.46
CA GLU A 37 3.98 -4.89 -13.28
C GLU A 37 2.87 -4.10 -13.98
N TYR A 38 2.36 -3.07 -13.32
CA TYR A 38 1.29 -2.19 -13.84
C TYR A 38 1.82 -0.91 -14.50
N GLU A 39 3.13 -0.84 -14.77
CA GLU A 39 3.81 0.31 -15.39
C GLU A 39 3.49 1.66 -14.72
N CYS A 40 3.39 1.65 -13.39
CA CYS A 40 3.10 2.82 -12.57
C CYS A 40 4.18 3.04 -11.51
N ARG A 41 3.99 4.05 -10.65
CA ARG A 41 4.92 4.40 -9.59
C ARG A 41 4.22 4.47 -8.25
N LEU A 42 4.87 3.87 -7.25
CA LEU A 42 4.56 4.12 -5.84
C LEU A 42 4.97 5.56 -5.51
N ILE A 43 3.98 6.40 -5.20
CA ILE A 43 4.18 7.84 -4.93
C ILE A 43 4.51 8.10 -3.47
N SER A 44 3.86 7.37 -2.57
CA SER A 44 4.11 7.46 -1.14
C SER A 44 3.89 6.10 -0.50
N LEU A 45 4.66 5.85 0.56
CA LEU A 45 4.43 4.78 1.51
C LEU A 45 4.87 5.30 2.87
N ASP A 46 3.99 5.15 3.85
CA ASP A 46 4.23 5.44 5.26
C ASP A 46 3.62 4.35 6.13
N ILE A 47 4.14 4.21 7.34
CA ILE A 47 3.66 3.23 8.33
C ILE A 47 3.36 3.96 9.63
N ASP A 48 2.11 3.89 10.07
CA ASP A 48 1.65 4.52 11.31
C ASP A 48 0.90 3.50 12.19
N GLU A 49 1.44 3.20 13.36
CA GLU A 49 0.90 2.26 14.35
C GLU A 49 0.38 0.94 13.76
N GLY A 50 1.16 0.32 12.87
CA GLY A 50 0.82 -0.94 12.19
C GLY A 50 -0.04 -0.78 10.92
N THR A 51 -0.49 0.44 10.64
CA THR A 51 -1.26 0.78 9.43
C THR A 51 -0.30 1.19 8.31
N ALA A 52 -0.42 0.55 7.14
CA ALA A 52 0.28 0.95 5.94
C ALA A 52 -0.55 1.97 5.15
N ILE A 53 0.06 3.11 4.83
CA ILE A 53 -0.56 4.21 4.09
C ILE A 53 0.23 4.43 2.80
N PHE A 54 -0.38 4.18 1.64
CA PHE A 54 0.34 4.26 0.37
C PHE A 54 -0.51 4.80 -0.79
N SER A 55 0.15 5.26 -1.84
CA SER A 55 -0.50 5.77 -3.05
C SER A 55 0.29 5.44 -4.32
N PHE A 56 -0.41 5.27 -5.43
CA PHE A 56 0.18 5.09 -6.77
C PHE A 56 -0.21 6.27 -7.69
N ASP A 57 0.52 6.48 -8.78
CA ASP A 57 0.14 7.46 -9.82
C ASP A 57 -0.87 6.93 -10.84
N ASN A 58 -1.41 5.74 -10.60
CA ASN A 58 -2.42 5.10 -11.41
C ASN A 58 -3.70 4.84 -10.60
N ASP A 59 -4.77 5.53 -10.97
CA ASP A 59 -6.09 5.41 -10.34
C ASP A 59 -6.73 4.03 -10.63
N GLU A 60 -6.42 3.41 -11.78
CA GLU A 60 -6.91 2.08 -12.14
C GLU A 60 -6.32 1.00 -11.23
N LEU A 61 -5.01 1.05 -10.99
CA LEU A 61 -4.36 0.15 -10.03
C LEU A 61 -4.91 0.36 -8.61
N THR A 62 -5.09 1.62 -8.21
CA THR A 62 -5.69 1.95 -6.91
C THR A 62 -7.07 1.31 -6.75
N ALA A 63 -7.91 1.37 -7.80
CA ALA A 63 -9.22 0.76 -7.80
C ALA A 63 -9.17 -0.79 -7.74
N GLU A 64 -8.26 -1.42 -8.48
CA GLU A 64 -8.09 -2.88 -8.45
C GLU A 64 -7.59 -3.37 -7.09
N ILE A 65 -6.60 -2.69 -6.47
CA ILE A 65 -6.13 -3.02 -5.12
C ILE A 65 -7.28 -2.92 -4.12
N LEU A 66 -8.09 -1.85 -4.20
CA LEU A 66 -9.26 -1.70 -3.32
C LEU A 66 -10.31 -2.80 -3.54
N ARG A 67 -10.45 -3.34 -4.75
CA ARG A 67 -11.35 -4.48 -5.01
C ARG A 67 -10.83 -5.76 -4.35
N VAL A 68 -9.53 -6.04 -4.46
CA VAL A 68 -8.91 -7.20 -3.83
C VAL A 68 -9.05 -7.12 -2.31
N LEU A 69 -8.67 -6.00 -1.71
CA LEU A 69 -8.71 -5.81 -0.25
C LEU A 69 -10.13 -5.89 0.34
N LYS A 70 -11.14 -5.40 -0.39
CA LYS A 70 -12.54 -5.49 0.06
C LYS A 70 -13.10 -6.92 0.01
N ASN A 71 -12.62 -7.75 -0.91
CA ASN A 71 -13.09 -9.12 -1.04
C ASN A 71 -12.55 -10.06 0.05
N ASP A 72 -11.45 -9.71 0.72
CA ASP A 72 -10.93 -10.45 1.88
C ASP A 72 -11.72 -10.17 3.19
N SER A 73 -12.66 -9.22 3.17
CA SER A 73 -13.48 -8.87 4.35
C SER A 73 -14.75 -9.72 4.50
N GLU A 74 -15.03 -10.64 3.56
CA GLU A 74 -16.22 -11.50 3.54
C GLU A 74 -15.83 -13.00 3.54
N THR A 75 -15.24 -13.50 4.63
CA THR A 75 -15.29 -14.94 5.01
C THR A 75 -15.24 -15.13 6.52
#